data_AF-A0A973GWM1-F1
#
_entry.id   AF-A0A973GWM1-F1
#
_cell.length_a   1.000
_cell.length_b   1.000
_cell.length_c   1.000
_cell.angle_alpha   90.00
_cell.angle_beta   90.00
_cell.angle_gamma   90.00
#
_symmetry.space_group_name_H-M   'P 1'
#
loop_
_entity.id
_entity.type
_entity.pdbx_description
1 polymer ?
#
loop_
_entity_poly.entity_id
_entity_poly.type
_entity_poly.pdbx_seq_one_letter_code
_entity_poly.pdbx_strand_id
1 'polypeptide(L)'
;MKVKMDIQRGTIIVMDRRRGKLRAGQGLLQGLQVIWDHWIGSFRKNDNFSKIRGNFTVEYPDQRLPMPQAYRNMPVLLYDDETGHELCTGCYQCSRACPPQVIHITQSKDPITGKMVPASAEFIIEYDACMSCGFCAEVCPFDAIKMDHVYELSTDDRMSLMVRKEQLNRPISYYVGIAPDLWAEVQASAMKKLQGNIKRRPDVIGLAPHLTEKIAARRRELAEAAAAAPPALTTAAAAPAAPAGKLTPEEKAAKLAAKKAAKAGGAPAPAAAAPAAPAAPLDEKAAKLAAIKAANAAKTAAAEAP
;
A
#
# COMPACT_ATOMS: atom_id res chain seq x y z
N MET A 1 4.87 -32.63 -46.37
CA MET A 1 5.62 -32.60 -45.10
C MET A 1 4.67 -32.14 -43.99
N LYS A 2 4.47 -32.90 -42.90
CA LYS A 2 3.69 -32.42 -41.74
C LYS A 2 4.65 -31.56 -40.92
N VAL A 3 4.40 -30.25 -40.82
CA VAL A 3 5.16 -29.40 -39.88
C VAL A 3 4.45 -29.51 -38.54
N LYS A 4 5.05 -30.31 -37.63
CA LYS A 4 4.72 -30.27 -36.21
C LYS A 4 5.47 -29.09 -35.62
N MET A 5 4.74 -28.06 -35.20
CA MET A 5 5.25 -27.07 -34.25
C MET A 5 4.58 -27.36 -32.91
N ASP A 6 5.42 -27.54 -31.90
CA ASP A 6 5.01 -27.80 -30.51
C ASP A 6 5.29 -26.53 -29.71
N ILE A 7 4.27 -25.95 -29.07
CA ILE A 7 4.42 -24.82 -28.15
C ILE A 7 3.49 -25.09 -26.95
N GLN A 8 4.08 -25.17 -25.77
CA GLN A 8 3.61 -25.90 -24.58
C GLN A 8 2.34 -25.39 -23.83
N ARG A 9 1.51 -24.47 -24.34
CA ARG A 9 0.35 -23.95 -23.55
C ARG A 9 -0.88 -23.52 -24.37
N GLY A 10 -1.38 -24.38 -25.26
CA GLY A 10 -2.66 -24.13 -25.94
C GLY A 10 -2.94 -25.17 -27.01
N THR A 11 -4.22 -25.45 -27.25
CA THR A 11 -4.70 -26.46 -28.22
C THR A 11 -3.92 -26.39 -29.53
N ILE A 12 -3.23 -27.49 -29.87
CA ILE A 12 -2.47 -27.61 -31.12
C ILE A 12 -3.47 -27.70 -32.28
N ILE A 13 -3.67 -26.59 -32.99
CA ILE A 13 -4.36 -26.62 -34.29
C ILE A 13 -3.32 -27.04 -35.32
N VAL A 14 -3.27 -28.34 -35.63
CA VAL A 14 -2.46 -28.85 -36.74
C VAL A 14 -3.06 -28.32 -38.04
N MET A 15 -2.52 -27.22 -38.56
CA MET A 15 -2.87 -26.73 -39.89
C MET A 15 -2.23 -27.63 -40.94
N ASP A 16 -3.00 -28.59 -41.46
CA ASP A 16 -2.57 -29.39 -42.60
C ASP A 16 -2.57 -28.53 -43.87
N ARG A 17 -1.39 -28.07 -44.29
CA ARG A 17 -1.21 -27.40 -45.58
C ARG A 17 -1.33 -28.37 -46.77
N ARG A 18 -1.54 -29.68 -46.56
CA ARG A 18 -1.87 -30.63 -47.62
C ARG A 18 -3.36 -30.68 -47.95
N ARG A 19 -3.98 -29.54 -48.27
CA ARG A 19 -5.15 -29.63 -49.15
C ARG A 19 -4.63 -30.09 -50.51
N GLY A 20 -4.98 -31.30 -50.92
CA GLY A 20 -4.58 -31.86 -52.23
C GLY A 20 -4.85 -30.83 -53.33
N LYS A 21 -3.94 -30.73 -54.32
CA LYS A 21 -3.89 -29.72 -55.39
C LYS A 21 -5.28 -29.11 -55.66
N LEU A 22 -5.59 -28.00 -54.99
CA LEU A 22 -6.86 -27.31 -55.19
C LEU A 22 -6.91 -26.89 -56.65
N ARG A 23 -8.02 -27.17 -57.34
CA ARG A 23 -8.20 -26.71 -58.72
C ARG A 23 -8.18 -25.17 -58.73
N ALA A 24 -7.79 -24.58 -59.86
CA ALA A 24 -7.80 -23.13 -60.03
C ALA A 24 -9.17 -22.56 -59.59
N GLY A 25 -9.18 -21.58 -58.67
CA GLY A 25 -10.38 -20.97 -58.10
C GLY A 25 -10.94 -21.61 -56.80
N GLN A 26 -10.64 -22.87 -56.48
CA GLN A 26 -11.13 -23.51 -55.24
C GLN A 26 -10.52 -22.88 -53.97
N GLY A 27 -9.29 -22.37 -54.04
CA GLY A 27 -8.68 -21.65 -52.92
C GLY A 27 -9.39 -20.34 -52.59
N LEU A 28 -9.87 -19.62 -53.61
CA LEU A 28 -10.62 -18.37 -53.44
C LEU A 28 -11.97 -18.63 -52.77
N LEU A 29 -12.70 -19.66 -53.24
CA LEU A 29 -13.99 -20.05 -52.64
C LEU A 29 -13.84 -20.51 -51.19
N GLN A 30 -12.78 -21.26 -50.87
CA GLN A 30 -12.49 -21.65 -49.49
C GLN A 30 -12.14 -20.43 -48.61
N GLY A 31 -11.41 -19.45 -49.14
CA GLY A 31 -11.15 -18.20 -48.45
C GLY A 31 -12.44 -17.41 -48.19
N LEU A 32 -13.30 -17.29 -49.21
CA LEU A 32 -14.58 -16.62 -49.10
C LEU A 32 -15.52 -17.31 -48.11
N GLN A 33 -15.54 -18.65 -48.08
CA GLN A 33 -16.29 -19.41 -47.08
C GLN A 33 -15.84 -19.10 -45.66
N VAL A 34 -14.52 -19.03 -45.43
CA VAL A 34 -13.99 -18.66 -44.10
C VAL A 34 -14.41 -17.23 -43.73
N ILE A 35 -14.35 -16.28 -44.67
CA ILE A 35 -14.81 -14.90 -44.44
C ILE A 35 -16.31 -14.90 -44.11
N TRP A 36 -17.10 -15.65 -44.88
CA TRP A 36 -18.55 -15.75 -44.69
C TRP A 36 -18.92 -16.33 -43.32
N ASP A 37 -18.21 -17.37 -42.86
CA ASP A 37 -18.42 -17.96 -41.53
C ASP A 37 -18.10 -16.96 -40.41
N HIS A 38 -17.05 -16.15 -40.54
CA HIS A 38 -16.72 -15.09 -39.57
C HIS A 38 -17.70 -13.92 -39.64
N TRP A 39 -18.15 -13.55 -40.84
CA TRP A 39 -19.13 -12.49 -41.05
C TRP A 39 -20.50 -12.86 -40.48
N ILE A 40 -20.98 -14.09 -40.68
CA ILE A 40 -22.20 -14.56 -40.00
C ILE A 40 -21.98 -14.62 -38.48
N GLY A 41 -20.81 -15.08 -38.06
CA GLY A 41 -20.45 -15.15 -36.65
C GLY A 41 -20.48 -13.79 -35.94
N SER A 42 -20.08 -12.70 -36.60
CA SER A 42 -19.99 -11.37 -35.99
C SER A 42 -21.34 -10.76 -35.59
N PHE A 43 -22.46 -11.24 -36.15
CA PHE A 43 -23.80 -10.83 -35.72
C PHE A 43 -24.21 -11.38 -34.35
N ARG A 44 -23.40 -12.25 -33.75
CA ARG A 44 -23.59 -12.73 -32.37
C ARG A 44 -22.51 -12.15 -31.47
N LYS A 45 -22.91 -11.50 -30.37
CA LYS A 45 -21.99 -11.03 -29.33
C LYS A 45 -21.34 -12.24 -28.68
N ASN A 46 -20.02 -12.17 -28.49
CA ASN A 46 -19.33 -13.22 -27.77
C ASN A 46 -19.37 -12.92 -26.27
N ASP A 47 -19.92 -13.84 -25.50
CA ASP A 47 -20.05 -13.70 -24.04
C ASP A 47 -18.76 -14.05 -23.29
N ASN A 48 -17.78 -14.71 -23.93
CA ASN A 48 -16.59 -15.20 -23.23
C ASN A 48 -15.32 -15.19 -24.07
N PHE A 49 -14.22 -14.70 -23.51
CA PHE A 49 -12.92 -14.57 -24.20
C PHE A 49 -12.33 -15.91 -24.71
N SER A 50 -12.79 -17.04 -24.16
CA SER A 50 -12.34 -18.38 -24.56
C SER A 50 -12.98 -18.90 -25.85
N LYS A 51 -14.10 -18.30 -26.29
CA LYS A 51 -14.72 -18.63 -27.58
C LYS A 51 -14.09 -17.75 -28.64
N ILE A 52 -13.68 -18.30 -29.78
CA ILE A 52 -13.00 -17.55 -30.88
C ILE A 52 -14.01 -17.10 -31.98
N ARG A 53 -15.31 -17.36 -31.79
CA ARG A 53 -16.37 -16.97 -32.74
C ARG A 53 -17.32 -15.96 -32.13
N GLY A 54 -17.67 -14.93 -32.90
CA GLY A 54 -18.55 -13.84 -32.47
C GLY A 54 -17.89 -12.49 -32.61
N ASN A 55 -18.61 -11.42 -32.28
CA ASN A 55 -18.01 -10.12 -32.09
C ASN A 55 -17.34 -10.03 -30.70
N PHE A 56 -16.06 -9.67 -30.67
CA PHE A 56 -15.21 -9.50 -29.49
C PHE A 56 -15.07 -8.06 -29.03
N THR A 57 -15.43 -7.11 -29.90
CA THR A 57 -15.18 -5.70 -29.65
C THR A 57 -16.08 -5.20 -28.52
N VAL A 58 -15.49 -4.44 -27.62
CA VAL A 58 -16.22 -3.67 -26.63
C VAL A 58 -16.43 -2.28 -27.21
N GLU A 59 -17.68 -1.81 -27.19
CA GLU A 59 -18.06 -0.49 -27.70
C GLU A 59 -17.70 0.59 -26.67
N TYR A 60 -16.44 1.00 -26.68
CA TYR A 60 -15.96 2.11 -25.87
C TYR A 60 -16.44 3.45 -26.47
N PRO A 61 -16.91 4.44 -25.68
CA PRO A 61 -16.84 4.56 -24.22
C PRO A 61 -18.08 4.04 -23.43
N ASP A 62 -19.16 3.66 -24.11
CA ASP A 62 -20.43 3.28 -23.47
C ASP A 62 -20.32 1.97 -22.68
N GLN A 63 -19.55 1.02 -23.20
CA GLN A 63 -19.19 -0.22 -22.51
C GLN A 63 -17.71 -0.17 -22.15
N ARG A 64 -17.40 -0.41 -20.87
CA ARG A 64 -16.02 -0.53 -20.36
C ARG A 64 -15.79 -1.93 -19.80
N LEU A 65 -14.58 -2.44 -19.98
CA LEU A 65 -14.18 -3.71 -19.39
C LEU A 65 -13.90 -3.52 -17.89
N PRO A 66 -14.34 -4.45 -17.02
CA PRO A 66 -13.93 -4.43 -15.64
C PRO A 66 -12.42 -4.71 -15.55
N MET A 67 -11.70 -3.81 -14.89
CA MET A 67 -10.26 -3.96 -14.72
C MET A 67 -9.97 -4.96 -13.59
N PRO A 68 -8.90 -5.77 -13.69
CA PRO A 68 -8.51 -6.66 -12.61
C PRO A 68 -8.07 -5.84 -11.39
N GLN A 69 -8.28 -6.35 -10.16
CA GLN A 69 -7.92 -5.62 -8.93
C GLN A 69 -6.45 -5.16 -8.89
N ALA A 70 -5.54 -5.99 -9.40
CA ALA A 70 -4.10 -5.71 -9.46
C ALA A 70 -3.68 -4.85 -10.67
N TYR A 71 -4.63 -4.19 -11.36
CA TYR A 71 -4.32 -3.28 -12.44
C TYR A 71 -3.47 -2.10 -11.95
N ARG A 72 -2.51 -1.69 -12.78
CA ARG A 72 -1.53 -0.66 -12.46
C ARG A 72 -1.62 0.42 -13.52
N ASN A 73 -2.19 1.57 -13.17
CA ASN A 73 -2.07 2.79 -13.97
C ASN A 73 -1.23 3.85 -13.25
N MET A 74 -1.85 4.92 -12.75
CA MET A 74 -1.15 5.98 -12.03
C MET A 74 -1.35 5.85 -10.52
N PRO A 75 -0.35 6.17 -9.70
CA PRO A 75 -0.47 6.05 -8.26
C PRO A 75 -1.31 7.19 -7.65
N VAL A 76 -2.03 6.87 -6.58
CA VAL A 76 -2.84 7.78 -5.75
C VAL A 76 -2.41 7.70 -4.28
N LEU A 77 -2.74 8.73 -3.51
CA LEU A 77 -2.48 8.80 -2.07
C LEU A 77 -3.76 8.58 -1.29
N LEU A 78 -3.71 7.72 -0.28
CA LEU A 78 -4.87 7.39 0.56
C LEU A 78 -4.93 8.28 1.80
N TYR A 79 -6.15 8.69 2.12
CA TYR A 79 -6.51 9.29 3.40
C TYR A 79 -7.70 8.57 4.01
N ASP A 80 -7.78 8.60 5.32
CA ASP A 80 -8.86 7.97 6.06
C ASP A 80 -10.15 8.80 6.02
N ASP A 81 -11.27 8.14 5.74
CA ASP A 81 -12.58 8.78 5.58
C ASP A 81 -13.13 9.30 6.91
N GLU A 82 -12.90 8.58 8.00
CA GLU A 82 -13.44 8.92 9.31
C GLU A 82 -12.65 10.07 9.95
N THR A 83 -11.32 9.99 9.91
CA THR A 83 -10.46 10.96 10.58
C THR A 83 -9.96 12.08 9.67
N GLY A 84 -10.07 11.93 8.34
CA GLY A 84 -9.53 12.87 7.35
C GLY A 84 -8.01 12.89 7.27
N HIS A 85 -7.32 12.03 8.04
CA HIS A 85 -5.87 11.99 8.11
C HIS A 85 -5.28 11.19 6.95
N GLU A 86 -4.23 11.72 6.35
CA GLU A 86 -3.48 11.02 5.33
C GLU A 86 -2.66 9.87 5.93
N LEU A 87 -2.47 8.80 5.16
CA LEU A 87 -1.62 7.68 5.58
C LEU A 87 -0.13 8.00 5.37
N CYS A 88 0.17 8.93 4.47
CA CYS A 88 1.53 9.31 4.13
C CYS A 88 2.25 9.96 5.32
N THR A 89 3.52 9.59 5.51
CA THR A 89 4.37 10.13 6.60
C THR A 89 5.53 10.98 6.09
N GLY A 90 5.69 11.10 4.78
CA GLY A 90 6.85 11.74 4.17
C GLY A 90 8.16 10.97 4.43
N CYS A 91 8.14 9.63 4.43
CA CYS A 91 9.33 8.80 4.70
C CYS A 91 10.29 8.59 3.51
N TYR A 92 9.97 9.15 2.33
CA TYR A 92 10.78 9.12 1.09
C TYR A 92 11.10 7.75 0.47
N GLN A 93 10.57 6.64 1.00
CA GLN A 93 10.84 5.31 0.44
C GLN A 93 10.33 5.14 -1.00
N CYS A 94 9.13 5.62 -1.30
CA CYS A 94 8.58 5.58 -2.66
C CYS A 94 9.38 6.43 -3.66
N SER A 95 9.88 7.59 -3.24
CA SER A 95 10.73 8.45 -4.09
C SER A 95 12.06 7.76 -4.40
N ARG A 96 12.70 7.16 -3.39
CA ARG A 96 13.96 6.42 -3.56
C ARG A 96 13.82 5.17 -4.43
N ALA A 97 12.69 4.47 -4.35
CA ALA A 97 12.45 3.25 -5.11
C ALA A 97 12.01 3.52 -6.56
N CYS A 98 11.62 4.75 -6.89
CA CYS A 98 11.12 5.12 -8.21
C CYS A 98 12.25 5.05 -9.26
N PRO A 99 12.19 4.17 -10.27
CA PRO A 99 13.25 4.07 -11.28
C PRO A 99 13.47 5.36 -12.08
N PRO A 100 12.43 6.07 -12.57
CA PRO A 100 12.62 7.34 -13.27
C PRO A 100 12.72 8.55 -12.32
N GLN A 101 12.65 8.36 -11.00
CA GLN A 101 12.77 9.43 -9.99
C GLN A 101 11.78 10.60 -10.12
N VAL A 102 10.54 10.33 -10.51
CA VAL A 102 9.49 11.33 -10.78
C VAL A 102 8.68 11.76 -9.55
N ILE A 103 9.01 11.25 -8.37
CA ILE A 103 8.26 11.50 -7.13
C ILE A 103 9.03 12.49 -6.26
N HIS A 104 8.48 13.70 -6.09
CA HIS A 104 9.03 14.75 -5.25
C HIS A 104 8.19 14.90 -3.98
N ILE A 105 8.86 14.89 -2.83
CA ILE A 105 8.20 14.93 -1.53
C ILE A 105 8.87 16.02 -0.69
N THR A 106 8.07 16.81 0.00
CA THR A 106 8.54 17.71 1.06
C THR A 106 7.89 17.27 2.36
N GLN A 107 8.68 16.96 3.39
CA GLN A 107 8.14 16.53 4.68
C GLN A 107 7.63 17.72 5.49
N SER A 108 6.50 17.55 6.18
CA SER A 108 5.94 18.58 7.07
C SER A 108 6.81 18.81 8.29
N LYS A 109 6.83 20.07 8.75
CA LYS A 109 7.49 20.48 9.98
C LYS A 109 6.46 21.04 10.95
N ASP A 110 6.68 20.79 12.23
CA ASP A 110 5.91 21.40 13.31
C ASP A 110 6.18 22.91 13.33
N PRO A 111 5.16 23.77 13.25
CA PRO A 111 5.32 25.22 13.23
C PRO A 111 5.89 25.78 14.55
N ILE A 112 5.68 25.09 15.68
CA ILE A 112 6.13 25.54 17.00
C ILE A 112 7.57 25.06 17.25
N THR A 113 7.84 23.79 17.00
CA THR A 113 9.13 23.17 17.36
C THR A 113 10.13 23.08 16.21
N GLY A 114 9.69 23.29 14.96
CA GLY A 114 10.51 23.14 13.75
C GLY A 114 10.90 21.70 13.43
N LYS A 115 10.48 20.71 14.24
CA LYS A 115 10.82 19.31 14.08
C LYS A 115 10.00 18.67 12.96
N MET A 116 10.57 17.64 12.33
CA MET A 116 9.85 16.88 11.29
C MET A 116 8.65 16.14 11.89
N VAL A 117 7.53 16.22 11.20
CA VAL A 117 6.26 15.57 11.55
C VAL A 117 5.99 14.45 10.55
N PRO A 118 5.40 13.31 10.96
CA PRO A 118 5.08 12.21 10.06
C PRO A 118 3.89 12.53 9.14
N ALA A 119 4.07 13.45 8.21
CA ALA A 119 3.14 13.92 7.19
C ALA A 119 3.92 14.51 6.00
N SER A 120 3.34 14.53 4.81
CA SER A 120 3.93 15.29 3.68
C SER A 120 3.34 16.69 3.63
N ALA A 121 4.17 17.70 3.44
CA ALA A 121 3.71 19.06 3.13
C ALA A 121 3.35 19.13 1.66
N GLU A 122 4.27 18.68 0.80
CA GLU A 122 4.09 18.61 -0.64
C GLU A 122 4.38 17.19 -1.10
N PHE A 123 3.61 16.75 -2.11
CA PHE A 123 3.82 15.48 -2.79
C PHE A 123 3.47 15.72 -4.25
N ILE A 124 4.42 15.52 -5.14
CA ILE A 124 4.25 15.76 -6.57
C ILE A 124 4.72 14.52 -7.31
N ILE A 125 3.94 14.11 -8.31
CA ILE A 125 4.33 13.04 -9.23
C ILE A 125 4.22 13.58 -10.65
N GLU A 126 5.30 13.45 -11.41
CA GLU A 126 5.29 13.76 -12.83
C GLU A 126 4.75 12.54 -13.61
N TYR A 127 3.50 12.64 -14.09
CA TYR A 127 2.83 11.55 -14.80
C TYR A 127 3.35 11.37 -16.24
N ASP A 128 4.01 12.39 -16.81
CA ASP A 128 4.59 12.33 -18.16
C ASP A 128 5.79 11.37 -18.25
N ALA A 129 6.59 11.27 -17.20
CA ALA A 129 7.75 10.39 -17.12
C ALA A 129 7.52 9.12 -16.25
N CYS A 130 6.36 9.01 -15.60
CA CYS A 130 6.00 7.83 -14.81
C CYS A 130 5.82 6.59 -15.71
N MET A 131 6.52 5.50 -15.38
CA MET A 131 6.41 4.22 -16.11
C MET A 131 5.37 3.24 -15.53
N SER A 132 4.54 3.69 -14.58
CA SER A 132 3.46 2.89 -13.96
C SER A 132 3.88 1.52 -13.39
N CYS A 133 5.14 1.38 -12.98
CA CYS A 133 5.71 0.10 -12.53
C CYS A 133 5.10 -0.46 -11.22
N GLY A 134 4.55 0.39 -10.36
CA GLY A 134 3.96 -0.02 -9.08
C GLY A 134 4.93 -0.19 -7.90
N PHE A 135 6.25 -0.03 -8.09
CA PHE A 135 7.22 -0.18 -6.99
C PHE A 135 6.99 0.77 -5.82
N CYS A 136 6.50 1.98 -6.10
CA CYS A 136 6.15 2.94 -5.05
C CYS A 136 5.05 2.41 -4.11
N ALA A 137 4.07 1.66 -4.64
CA ALA A 137 2.97 1.09 -3.88
C ALA A 137 3.40 -0.13 -3.05
N GLU A 138 4.32 -0.93 -3.58
CA GLU A 138 4.84 -2.14 -2.91
C GLU A 138 5.83 -1.80 -1.79
N VAL A 139 6.68 -0.78 -1.98
CA VAL A 139 7.68 -0.38 -0.98
C VAL A 139 7.08 0.43 0.19
N CYS A 140 5.85 0.92 0.05
CA CYS A 140 5.26 1.83 1.04
C CYS A 140 4.98 1.10 2.37
N PRO A 141 5.69 1.43 3.47
CA PRO A 141 5.49 0.72 4.73
C PRO A 141 4.19 1.11 5.43
N PHE A 142 3.47 2.12 4.95
CA PHE A 142 2.24 2.64 5.53
C PHE A 142 1.02 2.40 4.63
N ASP A 143 1.21 1.74 3.47
CA ASP A 143 0.17 1.54 2.46
C ASP A 143 -0.51 2.87 2.02
N ALA A 144 0.25 3.97 2.07
CA ALA A 144 -0.26 5.31 1.81
C ALA A 144 -0.36 5.65 0.32
N ILE A 145 0.49 5.05 -0.51
CA ILE A 145 0.47 5.21 -1.97
C ILE A 145 0.03 3.87 -2.57
N LYS A 146 -0.96 3.90 -3.44
CA LYS A 146 -1.51 2.71 -4.11
C LYS A 146 -1.72 2.99 -5.60
N MET A 147 -1.84 1.93 -6.40
CA MET A 147 -2.07 2.06 -7.84
C MET A 147 -3.56 2.26 -8.12
N ASP A 148 -3.88 3.25 -8.94
CA ASP A 148 -5.25 3.56 -9.36
C ASP A 148 -5.64 2.81 -10.64
N HIS A 149 -6.95 2.75 -10.90
CA HIS A 149 -7.54 2.15 -12.09
C HIS A 149 -8.01 3.18 -13.12
N VAL A 150 -8.02 4.47 -12.79
CA VAL A 150 -8.36 5.53 -13.74
C VAL A 150 -7.29 5.61 -14.82
N TYR A 151 -7.64 5.29 -16.08
CA TYR A 151 -6.72 5.31 -17.22
C TYR A 151 -6.97 6.45 -18.22
N GLU A 152 -8.11 7.13 -18.13
CA GLU A 152 -8.51 8.22 -19.03
C GLU A 152 -7.89 9.56 -18.59
N LEU A 153 -6.54 9.66 -18.61
CA LEU A 153 -5.77 10.80 -18.10
C LEU A 153 -5.15 11.69 -19.20
N SER A 154 -5.60 11.53 -20.44
CA SER A 154 -5.08 12.29 -21.57
C SER A 154 -5.42 13.78 -21.44
N THR A 155 -4.43 14.62 -21.68
CA THR A 155 -4.51 16.08 -21.56
C THR A 155 -3.61 16.71 -22.63
N ASP A 156 -3.94 17.92 -23.04
CA ASP A 156 -3.21 18.70 -24.05
C ASP A 156 -2.03 19.47 -23.45
N ASP A 157 -2.15 19.91 -22.19
CA ASP A 157 -1.10 20.64 -21.48
C ASP A 157 -0.18 19.71 -20.69
N ARG A 158 1.14 19.82 -20.92
CA ARG A 158 2.15 19.08 -20.16
C ARG A 158 2.12 19.42 -18.67
N MET A 159 1.90 20.68 -18.29
CA MET A 159 1.98 21.08 -16.88
C MET A 159 0.85 20.46 -16.04
N SER A 160 -0.28 20.13 -16.67
CA SER A 160 -1.36 19.38 -16.03
C SER A 160 -1.00 17.94 -15.64
N LEU A 161 0.07 17.36 -16.21
CA LEU A 161 0.61 16.05 -15.84
C LEU A 161 1.54 16.10 -14.62
N MET A 162 1.88 17.29 -14.11
CA MET A 162 2.58 17.45 -12.84
C MET A 162 1.55 17.43 -11.70
N VAL A 163 1.16 16.23 -11.28
CA VAL A 163 0.06 16.03 -10.35
C VAL A 163 0.50 16.32 -8.93
N ARG A 164 -0.15 17.30 -8.31
CA ARG A 164 0.10 17.69 -6.91
C ARG A 164 -0.72 16.85 -5.94
N LYS A 165 -0.33 16.91 -4.67
CA LYS A 165 -0.88 16.14 -3.55
C LYS A 165 -2.40 16.20 -3.51
N GLU A 166 -2.96 17.38 -3.74
CA GLU A 166 -4.41 17.67 -3.74
C GLU A 166 -5.15 16.75 -4.72
N GLN A 167 -4.59 16.58 -5.92
CA GLN A 167 -5.17 15.79 -7.01
C GLN A 167 -4.94 14.28 -6.82
N LEU A 168 -3.87 13.91 -6.11
CA LEU A 168 -3.52 12.51 -5.81
C LEU A 168 -4.39 11.90 -4.70
N ASN A 169 -4.94 12.72 -3.81
CA ASN A 169 -5.64 12.23 -2.63
C ASN A 169 -6.97 11.54 -3.00
N ARG A 170 -7.15 10.33 -2.50
CA ARG A 170 -8.35 9.52 -2.63
C ARG A 170 -8.71 8.93 -1.27
N PRO A 171 -10.01 8.77 -0.99
CA PRO A 171 -10.44 8.14 0.24
C PRO A 171 -10.14 6.64 0.26
N ILE A 172 -10.00 6.04 1.44
CA ILE A 172 -9.86 4.58 1.57
C ILE A 172 -11.07 3.86 0.96
N SER A 173 -12.29 4.37 1.19
CA SER A 173 -13.53 3.80 0.61
C SER A 173 -13.48 3.68 -0.92
N TYR A 174 -12.84 4.64 -1.60
CA TYR A 174 -12.63 4.57 -3.05
C TYR A 174 -11.73 3.40 -3.43
N TYR A 175 -10.60 3.23 -2.75
CA TYR A 175 -9.68 2.12 -3.04
C TYR A 175 -10.28 0.75 -2.71
N VAL A 176 -11.10 0.65 -1.66
CA VAL A 176 -11.87 -0.56 -1.33
C VAL A 176 -12.84 -0.94 -2.45
N GLY A 177 -13.46 0.03 -3.11
CA GLY A 177 -14.33 -0.23 -4.27
C GLY A 177 -13.58 -0.78 -5.48
N ILE A 178 -12.28 -0.50 -5.59
CA ILE A 178 -11.43 -0.92 -6.70
C ILE A 178 -10.79 -2.29 -6.45
N ALA A 179 -10.22 -2.47 -5.25
CA ALA A 179 -9.42 -3.64 -4.89
C ALA A 179 -9.71 -4.09 -3.45
N PRO A 180 -10.89 -4.71 -3.21
CA PRO A 180 -11.32 -5.10 -1.88
C PRO A 180 -10.40 -6.15 -1.24
N ASP A 181 -9.97 -7.15 -2.00
CA ASP A 181 -9.17 -8.26 -1.45
C ASP A 181 -7.76 -7.77 -1.07
N LEU A 182 -7.13 -6.98 -1.96
CA LEU A 182 -5.81 -6.40 -1.70
C LEU A 182 -5.80 -5.45 -0.51
N TRP A 183 -6.88 -4.70 -0.29
CA TRP A 183 -6.99 -3.83 0.87
C TRP A 183 -7.22 -4.62 2.16
N ALA A 184 -8.06 -5.65 2.14
CA ALA A 184 -8.37 -6.46 3.30
C ALA A 184 -7.11 -7.07 3.95
N GLU A 185 -6.12 -7.46 3.14
CA GLU A 185 -4.85 -8.00 3.62
C GLU A 185 -4.02 -6.99 4.44
N VAL A 186 -4.04 -5.71 4.06
CA VAL A 186 -3.17 -4.67 4.64
C VAL A 186 -3.87 -3.76 5.64
N GLN A 187 -5.21 -3.71 5.63
CA GLN A 187 -6.04 -2.74 6.36
C GLN A 187 -5.68 -2.64 7.84
N ALA A 188 -5.60 -3.77 8.56
CA ALA A 188 -5.32 -3.77 10.00
C ALA A 188 -3.93 -3.17 10.32
N SER A 189 -2.93 -3.44 9.48
CA SER A 189 -1.57 -2.92 9.61
C SER A 189 -1.52 -1.43 9.30
N ALA A 190 -2.15 -1.01 8.20
CA ALA A 190 -2.23 0.38 7.77
C ALA A 190 -2.92 1.27 8.82
N MET A 191 -4.10 0.86 9.30
CA MET A 191 -4.87 1.63 10.29
C MET A 191 -4.18 1.71 11.65
N LYS A 192 -3.53 0.63 12.10
CA LYS A 192 -2.73 0.65 13.34
C LYS A 192 -1.57 1.65 13.24
N LYS A 193 -0.87 1.68 12.10
CA LYS A 193 0.22 2.64 11.87
C LYS A 193 -0.31 4.07 11.78
N LEU A 194 -1.46 4.28 11.13
CA LEU A 194 -2.13 5.57 11.05
C LEU A 194 -2.46 6.11 12.45
N GLN A 195 -3.10 5.31 13.32
CA GLN A 195 -3.41 5.71 14.70
C GLN A 195 -2.15 6.10 15.50
N GLY A 196 -1.02 5.42 15.27
CA GLY A 196 0.26 5.78 15.86
C GLY A 196 0.85 7.09 15.30
N ASN A 197 0.64 7.37 14.01
CA ASN A 197 1.08 8.60 13.36
C ASN A 197 0.24 9.80 13.79
N ILE A 198 -1.08 9.65 13.93
CA ILE A 198 -1.99 10.71 14.36
C ILE A 198 -1.53 11.30 15.70
N LYS A 199 -1.16 10.45 16.67
CA LYS A 199 -0.66 10.90 17.98
C LYS A 199 0.64 11.70 17.93
N ARG A 200 1.39 11.58 16.84
CA ARG A 200 2.67 12.26 16.62
C ARG A 200 2.54 13.50 15.74
N ARG A 201 1.35 13.78 15.20
CA ARG A 201 1.05 14.97 14.40
C ARG A 201 0.53 16.06 15.34
N PRO A 202 1.26 17.18 15.52
CA PRO A 202 0.67 18.35 16.12
C PRO A 202 -0.35 18.95 15.13
N ASP A 203 -1.53 19.31 15.62
CA ASP A 203 -2.57 20.05 14.89
C ASP A 203 -3.14 19.38 13.61
N VAL A 204 -3.41 20.19 12.57
CA VAL A 204 -4.05 19.81 11.28
C VAL A 204 -3.04 19.19 10.30
N ILE A 205 -1.79 18.99 10.74
CA ILE A 205 -0.73 18.53 9.86
C ILE A 205 -1.03 17.08 9.43
N GLY A 206 -1.09 16.86 8.12
CA GLY A 206 -1.43 15.56 7.54
C GLY A 206 -2.92 15.26 7.51
N LEU A 207 -3.77 16.28 7.43
CA LEU A 207 -5.13 16.13 6.89
C LEU A 207 -5.11 16.36 5.37
N ALA A 208 -6.05 15.73 4.68
CA ALA A 208 -6.18 15.91 3.24
C ALA A 208 -6.61 17.36 2.88
N PRO A 209 -6.07 17.96 1.79
CA PRO A 209 -6.28 19.35 1.40
C PRO A 209 -7.73 19.76 1.11
N HIS A 210 -8.55 18.84 0.58
CA HIS A 210 -9.96 19.11 0.27
C HIS A 210 -10.85 19.15 1.53
N LEU A 211 -10.35 18.69 2.67
CA LEU A 211 -11.03 18.76 3.97
C LEU A 211 -10.52 19.90 4.85
N THR A 212 -9.42 20.57 4.45
CA THR A 212 -8.80 21.62 5.27
C THR A 212 -9.66 22.88 5.34
N GLU A 213 -10.38 23.24 4.28
CA GLU A 213 -11.30 24.39 4.29
C GLU A 213 -12.53 24.15 5.18
N LYS A 214 -13.17 22.98 5.08
CA LYS A 214 -14.30 22.59 5.95
C LYS A 214 -13.91 22.58 7.43
N ILE A 215 -12.69 22.16 7.73
CA ILE A 215 -12.20 22.07 9.12
C ILE A 215 -11.66 23.42 9.62
N ALA A 216 -11.07 24.24 8.75
CA ALA A 216 -10.73 25.63 9.06
C ALA A 216 -11.99 26.46 9.35
N ALA A 217 -13.07 26.26 8.59
CA ALA A 217 -14.39 26.82 8.88
C ALA A 217 -14.92 26.35 10.24
N ARG A 218 -14.87 25.04 10.51
CA ARG A 218 -15.27 24.49 11.81
C ARG A 218 -14.41 25.01 12.97
N ARG A 219 -13.12 25.26 12.77
CA ARG A 219 -12.22 25.88 13.75
C ARG A 219 -12.55 27.35 13.99
N ARG A 220 -12.93 28.10 12.96
CA ARG A 220 -13.42 29.48 13.12
C ARG A 220 -14.72 29.49 13.90
N GLU A 221 -15.68 28.63 13.58
CA GLU A 221 -16.92 28.47 14.34
C GLU A 221 -16.68 28.10 15.81
N LEU A 222 -15.78 27.16 16.08
CA LEU A 222 -15.44 26.74 17.46
C LEU A 222 -14.64 27.81 18.21
N ALA A 223 -13.77 28.56 17.54
CA ALA A 223 -13.05 29.69 18.11
C ALA A 223 -13.98 30.88 18.38
N GLU A 224 -14.95 31.14 17.50
CA GLU A 224 -16.01 32.13 17.67
C GLU A 224 -16.97 31.71 18.80
N ALA A 225 -17.32 30.43 18.91
CA ALA A 225 -18.11 29.89 20.02
C ALA A 225 -17.34 29.96 21.35
N ALA A 226 -16.03 29.72 21.34
CA ALA A 226 -15.17 29.88 22.53
C ALA A 226 -14.97 31.36 22.91
N ALA A 227 -14.95 32.27 21.93
CA ALA A 227 -14.90 33.71 22.16
C ALA A 227 -16.25 34.31 22.58
N ALA A 228 -17.36 33.67 22.19
CA ALA A 228 -18.72 34.03 22.59
C ALA A 228 -19.15 33.41 23.93
N ALA A 229 -18.35 32.50 24.49
CA ALA A 229 -18.55 32.00 25.85
C ALA A 229 -18.21 33.12 26.85
N PRO A 230 -19.13 33.49 27.77
CA PRO A 230 -18.85 34.53 28.76
C PRO A 230 -17.65 34.10 29.63
N PRO A 231 -16.77 35.04 30.03
CA PRO A 231 -15.64 34.70 30.87
C PRO A 231 -16.15 34.08 32.16
N ALA A 232 -15.72 32.84 32.42
CA ALA A 232 -16.03 32.15 33.65
C ALA A 232 -15.59 33.03 34.82
N LEU A 233 -16.57 33.54 35.57
CA LEU A 233 -16.38 34.34 36.77
C LEU A 233 -15.49 33.58 37.75
N THR A 234 -14.29 34.09 37.96
CA THR A 234 -13.40 33.68 39.04
C THR A 234 -13.97 34.21 40.36
N THR A 235 -14.65 33.36 41.13
CA THR A 235 -14.82 33.58 42.58
C THR A 235 -14.92 32.23 43.29
N ALA A 236 -13.87 31.84 44.01
CA ALA A 236 -13.92 31.46 45.41
C ALA A 236 -12.58 30.89 45.88
N ALA A 237 -12.18 31.35 47.06
CA ALA A 237 -10.95 31.07 47.79
C ALA A 237 -10.57 29.58 47.88
N ALA A 238 -9.25 29.37 47.87
CA ALA A 238 -8.59 28.10 48.09
C ALA A 238 -8.95 27.48 49.45
N ALA A 239 -9.46 26.25 49.41
CA ALA A 239 -9.25 25.26 50.46
C ALA A 239 -8.06 24.37 50.05
N PRO A 240 -7.18 23.93 50.96
CA PRO A 240 -5.99 23.17 50.58
C PRO A 240 -6.41 21.78 50.09
N ALA A 241 -6.25 21.54 48.79
CA ALA A 241 -6.33 20.20 48.23
C ALA A 241 -5.06 19.44 48.62
N ALA A 242 -5.24 18.24 49.19
CA ALA A 242 -4.16 17.29 49.42
C ALA A 242 -3.38 17.03 48.12
N PRO A 243 -2.04 17.01 48.13
CA PRO A 243 -1.27 16.82 46.91
C PRO A 243 -1.40 15.38 46.42
N ALA A 244 -2.00 15.21 45.24
CA ALA A 244 -1.77 14.03 44.41
C ALA A 244 -0.30 14.04 43.95
N GLY A 245 0.57 13.48 44.79
CA GLY A 245 2.01 13.46 44.59
C GLY A 245 2.41 12.66 43.35
N LYS A 246 3.20 13.29 42.48
CA LYS A 246 4.03 12.56 41.50
C LYS A 246 5.03 11.72 42.28
N LEU A 247 5.04 10.41 42.05
CA LEU A 247 6.02 9.48 42.64
C LEU A 247 7.45 10.00 42.45
N THR A 248 8.21 10.02 43.54
CA THR A 248 9.63 10.40 43.53
C THR A 248 10.43 9.42 42.66
N PRO A 249 11.63 9.81 42.18
CA PRO A 249 12.49 8.93 41.38
C PRO A 249 12.80 7.59 42.07
N GLU A 250 12.91 7.60 43.40
CA GLU A 250 13.16 6.41 44.23
C GLU A 250 11.93 5.48 44.29
N GLU A 251 10.72 6.03 44.39
CA GLU A 251 9.48 5.24 44.35
C GLU A 251 9.21 4.62 42.97
N LYS A 252 9.64 5.29 41.90
CA LYS A 252 9.62 4.74 40.54
C LYS A 252 10.66 3.63 40.36
N ALA A 253 11.85 3.77 40.94
CA ALA A 253 12.88 2.73 40.95
C ALA A 253 12.43 1.50 41.75
N ALA A 254 11.78 1.71 42.90
CA ALA A 254 11.22 0.63 43.72
C ALA A 254 10.08 -0.12 43.00
N LYS A 255 9.17 0.60 42.31
CA LYS A 255 8.12 -0.05 41.49
C LYS A 255 8.68 -0.80 40.28
N LEU A 256 9.79 -0.33 39.69
CA LEU A 256 10.46 -1.03 38.60
C LEU A 256 11.20 -2.28 39.10
N ALA A 257 11.80 -2.22 40.29
CA ALA A 257 12.42 -3.36 40.96
C ALA A 257 11.38 -4.42 41.35
N ALA A 258 10.24 -4.02 41.90
CA ALA A 258 9.13 -4.91 42.25
C ALA A 258 8.54 -5.61 41.00
N LYS A 259 8.41 -4.90 39.88
CA LYS A 259 7.99 -5.50 38.60
C LYS A 259 9.01 -6.47 38.02
N LYS A 260 10.32 -6.22 38.22
CA LYS A 260 11.38 -7.16 37.82
C LYS A 260 11.40 -8.40 38.70
N ALA A 261 11.15 -8.27 40.00
CA ALA A 261 11.04 -9.38 40.94
C ALA A 261 9.81 -10.26 40.65
N ALA A 262 8.65 -9.67 40.34
CA ALA A 262 7.43 -10.40 39.99
C ALA A 262 7.57 -11.23 38.69
N LYS A 263 8.46 -10.83 37.78
CA LYS A 263 8.72 -11.56 36.52
C LYS A 263 9.72 -12.72 36.68
N ALA A 264 10.41 -12.81 37.81
CA ALA A 264 11.37 -13.87 38.13
C ALA A 264 10.76 -15.03 38.94
N GLY A 265 9.51 -14.90 39.40
CA GLY A 265 8.82 -15.89 40.23
C GLY A 265 7.89 -16.82 39.45
N GLY A 266 8.45 -17.70 38.62
CA GLY A 266 7.77 -18.90 38.11
C GLY A 266 8.59 -20.13 38.51
N ALA A 267 8.02 -21.00 39.36
CA ALA A 267 8.72 -22.07 40.08
C ALA A 267 9.24 -23.23 39.18
N PRO A 268 10.33 -23.92 39.58
CA PRO A 268 10.92 -25.08 38.90
C PRO A 268 10.36 -26.43 39.42
N ALA A 269 10.48 -27.49 38.62
CA ALA A 269 10.26 -28.90 39.03
C ALA A 269 11.61 -29.65 39.11
N PRO A 270 11.74 -30.73 39.91
CA PRO A 270 12.72 -30.82 41.00
C PRO A 270 14.10 -31.38 40.60
N ALA A 271 15.10 -30.97 41.37
CA ALA A 271 16.48 -31.42 41.29
C ALA A 271 16.73 -32.64 42.18
N ALA A 272 17.33 -33.69 41.61
CA ALA A 272 18.19 -34.62 42.35
C ALA A 272 19.63 -34.09 42.31
N ALA A 273 20.29 -34.10 43.48
CA ALA A 273 21.50 -33.36 43.77
C ALA A 273 22.80 -34.00 43.23
N ALA A 274 23.71 -33.15 42.71
CA ALA A 274 25.16 -33.33 42.74
C ALA A 274 25.84 -31.93 42.66
N PRO A 275 27.03 -31.73 43.27
CA PRO A 275 27.50 -30.41 43.71
C PRO A 275 28.25 -29.58 42.65
N ALA A 276 28.48 -28.31 43.01
CA ALA A 276 28.87 -27.19 42.16
C ALA A 276 30.34 -27.11 41.72
N ALA A 277 30.58 -26.62 40.49
CA ALA A 277 31.58 -25.63 40.02
C ALA A 277 31.87 -25.80 38.49
N PRO A 278 32.45 -24.85 37.73
CA PRO A 278 32.40 -23.37 37.70
C PRO A 278 31.85 -22.84 36.34
N ALA A 279 31.86 -21.52 36.11
CA ALA A 279 31.34 -20.87 34.89
C ALA A 279 31.93 -21.43 33.57
N ALA A 280 31.08 -21.77 32.60
CA ALA A 280 31.49 -22.29 31.29
C ALA A 280 31.82 -21.17 30.26
N PRO A 281 32.76 -21.40 29.31
CA PRO A 281 33.49 -20.34 28.60
C PRO A 281 32.78 -19.85 27.34
N LEU A 282 33.30 -18.75 26.78
CA LEU A 282 32.83 -18.03 25.57
C LEU A 282 32.68 -18.92 24.31
N ASP A 283 33.20 -20.15 24.35
CA ASP A 283 33.27 -21.10 23.24
C ASP A 283 31.91 -21.73 22.90
N GLU A 284 31.01 -21.91 23.88
CA GLU A 284 29.70 -22.54 23.61
C GLU A 284 28.74 -21.58 22.86
N LYS A 285 28.85 -20.27 23.14
CA LYS A 285 28.12 -19.23 22.38
C LYS A 285 28.69 -19.08 20.97
N ALA A 286 30.01 -19.16 20.81
CA ALA A 286 30.66 -19.12 19.51
C ALA A 286 30.27 -20.33 18.65
N ALA A 287 30.20 -21.53 19.23
CA ALA A 287 29.75 -22.75 18.55
C ALA A 287 28.27 -22.66 18.11
N LYS A 288 27.39 -22.12 18.96
CA LYS A 288 25.98 -21.88 18.60
C LYS A 288 25.83 -20.84 17.48
N LEU A 289 26.66 -19.79 17.48
CA LEU A 289 26.62 -18.78 16.41
C LEU A 289 27.17 -19.32 15.08
N ALA A 290 28.19 -20.18 15.13
CA ALA A 290 28.74 -20.85 13.95
C ALA A 290 27.73 -21.84 13.33
N ALA A 291 27.00 -22.59 14.16
CA ALA A 291 25.94 -23.49 13.69
C ALA A 291 24.78 -22.73 13.01
N ILE A 292 24.40 -21.57 13.55
CA ILE A 292 23.37 -20.71 12.95
C ILE A 292 23.85 -20.13 11.61
N LYS A 293 25.12 -19.71 11.51
CA LYS A 293 25.69 -19.21 10.26
C LYS A 293 25.80 -20.30 9.20
N ALA A 294 26.17 -21.53 9.57
CA ALA A 294 26.21 -22.67 8.65
C ALA A 294 24.80 -23.07 8.16
N ALA A 295 23.80 -23.06 9.03
CA ALA A 295 22.40 -23.33 8.65
C ALA A 295 21.83 -22.27 7.70
N ASN A 296 22.24 -21.00 7.87
CA ASN A 296 21.83 -19.93 6.97
C ASN A 296 22.55 -19.99 5.62
N ALA A 297 23.85 -20.32 5.60
CA ALA A 297 24.62 -20.50 4.36
C ALA A 297 24.10 -21.69 3.52
N ALA A 298 23.68 -22.78 4.16
CA ALA A 298 23.05 -23.90 3.47
C ALA A 298 21.68 -23.53 2.85
N LYS A 299 20.93 -22.62 3.48
CA LYS A 299 19.66 -22.11 2.94
C LYS A 299 19.86 -21.15 1.77
N THR A 300 20.90 -20.33 1.77
CA THR A 300 21.24 -19.49 0.61
C THR A 300 21.77 -20.32 -0.56
N ALA A 301 22.59 -21.34 -0.31
CA ALA A 301 23.07 -22.25 -1.36
C ALA A 301 21.93 -23.08 -1.99
N ALA A 302 20.90 -23.44 -1.23
CA ALA A 302 19.70 -24.10 -1.75
C ALA A 302 18.77 -23.17 -2.56
N ALA A 303 18.95 -21.85 -2.45
CA ALA A 303 18.17 -20.84 -3.18
C ALA A 303 18.86 -20.37 -4.49
N GLU A 304 20.14 -20.69 -4.71
CA GLU A 304 20.93 -20.30 -5.89
C GLU A 304 21.27 -21.47 -6.83
N ALA A 305 20.74 -22.67 -6.61
CA ALA A 305 20.84 -23.76 -7.61
C ALA A 305 19.80 -23.53 -8.74
N PRO A 306 20.19 -23.65 -10.03
CA PRO A 306 19.34 -23.32 -11.17
C PRO A 306 18.14 -24.27 -11.35
#